data_AF-A0A3D0NYE6-F1
#
_entry.id   AF-A0A3D0NYE6-F1
#
_cell.length_a   1.000
_cell.length_b   1.000
_cell.length_c   1.000
_cell.angle_alpha   90.00
_cell.angle_beta   90.00
_cell.angle_gamma   90.00
#
_symmetry.space_group_name_H-M   'P 1'
#
loop_
_entity.id
_entity.type
_entity.pdbx_description
1 polymer ?
#
loop_
_entity_poly.entity_id
_entity_poly.type
_entity_poly.pdbx_seq_one_letter_code
_entity_poly.pdbx_strand_id
1 'polypeptide(L)'
;MTERIFAYDLHLTTKLPTQFGGISVRYLSSDEIVAEYRKRKKAKTNEKDRAEVPISVLRPMRNEGNTIIVSIGDYWVSYRKNSVSYALEGGCTVYYEFDKGSGEIKIAKTDLWGI
;
A
#
# COMPACT_ATOMS: atom_id res chain seq x y z
N MET A 1 -12.30 11.02 8.70
CA MET A 1 -11.56 10.89 7.44
C MET A 1 -10.54 9.78 7.63
N THR A 2 -10.55 8.75 6.78
CA THR A 2 -9.69 7.57 6.95
C THR A 2 -8.36 7.84 6.24
N GLU A 3 -7.23 7.62 6.93
CA GLU A 3 -5.88 7.76 6.34
C GLU A 3 -5.34 6.38 5.95
N ARG A 4 -4.72 6.27 4.77
CA ARG A 4 -3.97 5.09 4.32
C ARG A 4 -2.54 5.49 3.97
N ILE A 5 -1.58 4.67 4.35
CA ILE A 5 -0.17 4.86 4.02
C ILE A 5 0.22 3.84 2.95
N PHE A 6 0.82 4.33 1.88
CA PHE A 6 1.45 3.52 0.85
C PHE A 6 2.96 3.68 0.90
N ALA A 7 3.69 2.60 0.62
CA ALA A 7 5.11 2.70 0.35
C ALA A 7 5.31 3.47 -0.97
N TYR A 8 6.19 4.47 -0.94
CA TYR A 8 6.55 5.22 -2.13
C TYR A 8 7.38 4.35 -3.06
N ASP A 9 7.00 4.33 -4.32
CA ASP A 9 7.74 3.78 -5.44
C ASP A 9 7.76 4.80 -6.57
N LEU A 10 8.97 5.11 -7.07
CA LEU A 10 9.21 6.14 -8.08
C LEU A 10 8.42 5.89 -9.37
N HIS A 11 8.26 4.63 -9.76
CA HIS A 11 7.64 4.23 -11.02
C HIS A 11 6.13 4.05 -10.90
N LEU A 12 5.63 3.75 -9.70
CA LEU A 12 4.22 3.39 -9.49
C LEU A 12 3.40 4.49 -8.81
N THR A 13 3.99 5.23 -7.89
CA THR A 13 3.23 6.09 -6.97
C THR A 13 3.35 7.58 -7.23
N THR A 14 4.34 8.03 -8.01
CA THR A 14 4.67 9.46 -8.21
C THR A 14 3.53 10.30 -8.79
N LYS A 15 2.61 9.70 -9.56
CA LYS A 15 1.48 10.41 -10.19
C LYS A 15 0.11 9.96 -9.66
N LEU A 16 0.09 9.19 -8.58
CA LEU A 16 -1.16 8.75 -7.99
C LEU A 16 -1.76 9.86 -7.10
N PRO A 17 -3.09 10.00 -7.07
CA PRO A 17 -3.72 11.02 -6.25
C PRO A 17 -3.51 10.72 -4.76
N THR A 18 -3.51 11.78 -3.96
CA THR A 18 -3.40 11.72 -2.49
C THR A 18 -4.77 11.68 -1.81
N GLN A 19 -5.85 11.64 -2.59
CA GLN A 19 -7.22 11.55 -2.09
C GLN A 19 -8.06 10.66 -3.01
N PHE A 20 -8.76 9.70 -2.41
CA PHE A 20 -9.72 8.83 -3.07
C PHE A 20 -11.04 8.89 -2.30
N GLY A 21 -11.97 9.72 -2.79
CA GLY A 21 -13.21 10.02 -2.07
C GLY A 21 -12.94 10.57 -0.67
N GLY A 22 -13.40 9.84 0.36
CA GLY A 22 -13.19 10.18 1.77
C GLY A 22 -11.88 9.67 2.39
N ILE A 23 -11.01 9.03 1.60
CA ILE A 23 -9.74 8.45 2.05
C ILE A 23 -8.59 9.39 1.65
N SER A 24 -7.75 9.76 2.61
CA SER A 24 -6.49 10.46 2.37
C SER A 24 -5.35 9.44 2.27
N VAL A 25 -4.48 9.61 1.28
CA VAL A 25 -3.37 8.70 0.99
C VAL A 25 -2.05 9.45 1.11
N ARG A 26 -1.13 8.86 1.88
CA ARG A 26 0.26 9.30 2.03
C ARG A 26 1.18 8.28 1.39
N TYR A 27 2.08 8.73 0.51
CA TYR A 27 3.14 7.91 -0.06
C TYR A 27 4.42 8.21 0.70
N LEU A 28 4.98 7.23 1.41
CA LEU A 28 6.14 7.41 2.28
C LEU A 28 7.32 6.58 1.78
N SER A 29 8.48 7.22 1.67
CA SER A 29 9.77 6.54 1.49
C SER A 29 10.13 5.71 2.73
N SER A 30 11.12 4.83 2.60
CA SER A 30 11.60 3.99 3.72
C SER A 30 11.99 4.80 4.95
N ASP A 31 12.63 5.95 4.78
CA ASP A 31 13.04 6.81 5.88
C ASP A 31 11.84 7.49 6.57
N GLU A 32 10.85 7.91 5.78
CA GLU A 32 9.61 8.48 6.30
C GLU A 32 8.75 7.44 7.03
N ILE A 33 8.78 6.18 6.58
CA ILE A 33 8.14 5.05 7.28
C ILE A 33 8.77 4.85 8.66
N VAL A 34 10.10 4.92 8.76
CA VAL A 34 10.81 4.83 10.05
C VAL A 34 10.47 6.03 10.94
N ALA A 35 10.38 7.24 10.36
CA ALA A 35 9.98 8.43 11.10
C ALA A 35 8.53 8.31 11.63
N GLU A 36 7.60 7.81 10.82
CA GLU A 36 6.21 7.56 11.18
C GLU A 36 6.11 6.52 12.31
N TYR A 37 6.86 5.42 12.23
CA TYR A 37 6.95 4.43 13.31
C TYR A 37 7.42 5.07 14.61
N ARG A 38 8.50 5.86 14.57
CA ARG A 38 9.05 6.54 15.76
C ARG A 38 8.04 7.53 16.35
N LYS A 39 7.30 8.26 15.50
CA LYS A 39 6.22 9.17 15.92
C LYS A 39 5.12 8.42 16.66
N ARG A 40 4.61 7.32 16.10
CA ARG A 40 3.58 6.49 16.73
C ARG A 40 4.05 5.85 18.03
N LYS A 41 5.30 5.41 18.09
CA LYS A 41 5.90 4.86 19.32
C LYS A 41 5.93 5.90 20.45
N LYS A 42 6.30 7.15 20.16
CA LYS A 42 6.32 8.24 21.16
C LYS A 42 4.93 8.60 21.68
N ALA A 43 3.89 8.43 20.84
CA ALA A 43 2.51 8.74 21.21
C ALA A 43 1.84 7.65 22.07
N LYS A 44 2.43 6.46 22.17
CA LYS A 44 1.88 5.36 22.96
C LYS A 44 2.30 5.47 24.43
N THR A 45 1.31 5.51 25.32
CA THR A 45 1.50 5.62 26.78
C THR A 45 1.84 4.27 27.42
N ASN A 46 1.50 3.15 26.79
CA ASN A 46 1.76 1.80 27.28
C ASN A 46 2.82 1.07 26.44
N GLU A 47 3.83 0.52 27.09
CA GLU A 47 4.95 -0.21 26.47
C GLU A 47 4.52 -1.53 25.79
N LYS A 48 3.35 -2.06 26.16
CA LYS A 48 2.77 -3.29 25.56
C LYS A 48 2.14 -3.07 24.19
N ASP A 49 1.83 -1.83 23.84
CA ASP A 49 1.22 -1.54 22.55
C ASP A 49 2.29 -1.49 21.46
N ARG A 50 2.39 -2.55 20.66
CA ARG A 50 3.31 -2.58 19.51
C ARG A 50 3.00 -1.39 18.60
N ALA A 51 3.96 -0.50 18.39
CA ALA A 51 3.81 0.68 17.55
C ALA A 51 3.85 0.29 16.07
N GLU A 52 2.90 -0.51 15.60
CA GLU A 52 2.88 -0.98 14.22
C GLU A 52 2.32 0.12 13.30
N VAL A 53 2.91 0.22 12.10
CA VAL A 53 2.46 1.12 11.03
C VAL A 53 1.83 0.24 9.94
N PRO A 54 0.52 0.32 9.69
CA PRO A 54 -0.09 -0.34 8.55
C PRO A 54 0.34 0.37 7.28
N ILE A 55 0.88 -0.38 6.32
CA ILE A 55 1.36 0.14 5.03
C ILE A 55 0.90 -0.77 3.91
N SER A 56 0.35 -0.17 2.85
CA SER A 56 0.06 -0.85 1.59
C SER A 56 1.23 -0.70 0.62
N VAL A 57 1.56 -1.74 -0.13
CA VAL A 57 2.65 -1.74 -1.12
C VAL A 57 2.07 -2.14 -2.46
N LEU A 58 2.17 -1.24 -3.44
CA LEU A 58 1.84 -1.51 -4.83
C LEU A 58 2.95 -2.32 -5.49
N ARG A 59 2.58 -3.41 -6.15
CA ARG A 59 3.48 -4.25 -6.95
C ARG A 59 2.88 -4.43 -8.33
N PRO A 60 3.60 -4.09 -9.41
CA PRO A 60 3.14 -4.38 -10.75
C PRO A 60 3.26 -5.89 -10.95
N MET A 61 2.18 -6.54 -11.35
CA MET A 61 2.23 -7.93 -11.75
C MET A 61 1.89 -7.98 -13.22
N ARG A 62 2.86 -8.29 -14.07
CA ARG A 62 2.71 -8.76 -15.46
C ARG A 62 1.63 -8.12 -16.37
N ASN A 63 2.04 -7.76 -17.57
CA ASN A 63 1.10 -7.55 -18.67
C ASN A 63 0.73 -8.92 -19.27
N GLU A 64 -0.55 -9.25 -19.32
CA GLU A 64 -1.07 -10.46 -19.96
C GLU A 64 -2.04 -10.08 -21.08
N GLY A 65 -1.51 -9.88 -22.29
CA GLY A 65 -2.28 -9.54 -23.47
C GLY A 65 -2.93 -8.16 -23.37
N ASN A 66 -4.20 -8.15 -22.97
CA ASN A 66 -5.03 -6.95 -22.83
C ASN A 66 -5.31 -6.59 -21.36
N THR A 67 -4.67 -7.29 -20.44
CA THR A 67 -4.89 -7.17 -19.01
C THR A 67 -3.63 -6.71 -18.30
N ILE A 68 -3.76 -5.68 -17.48
CA ILE A 68 -2.74 -5.23 -16.53
C ILE A 68 -3.14 -5.75 -15.16
N ILE A 69 -2.23 -6.46 -14.50
CA ILE A 69 -2.50 -7.00 -13.16
C ILE A 69 -1.71 -6.15 -12.14
N VAL A 70 -2.38 -5.70 -11.09
CA VAL A 70 -1.77 -4.90 -10.03
C VAL A 70 -2.05 -5.58 -8.72
N SER A 71 -0.99 -5.86 -7.97
CA SER A 71 -1.14 -6.40 -6.61
C SER A 71 -0.86 -5.31 -5.59
N ILE A 72 -1.69 -5.26 -4.56
CA ILE A 72 -1.53 -4.42 -3.39
C ILE A 72 -1.36 -5.37 -2.21
N GLY A 73 -0.21 -5.31 -1.53
CA GLY A 73 0.00 -6.05 -0.29
C GLY A 73 -0.08 -5.14 0.92
N ASP A 74 -0.80 -5.57 1.95
CA ASP A 74 -0.93 -4.89 3.23
C ASP A 74 0.02 -5.49 4.25
N TYR A 75 0.79 -4.62 4.90
CA TYR A 75 1.85 -4.99 5.82
C TYR A 75 1.73 -4.24 7.14
N TRP A 76 2.01 -4.95 8.22
CA TRP A 76 2.38 -4.35 9.50
C TRP A 76 3.88 -4.09 9.53
N VAL A 77 4.25 -2.82 9.57
CA VAL A 77 5.64 -2.41 9.64
C VAL A 77 6.04 -2.14 11.08
N SER A 78 7.17 -2.74 11.47
CA SER A 78 7.81 -2.49 12.77
C SER A 78 9.28 -2.17 12.57
N TYR A 79 9.86 -1.43 13.53
CA TYR A 79 11.27 -1.07 13.51
C TYR A 79 11.94 -1.44 14.84
N ARG A 80 12.93 -2.33 14.76
CA ARG A 80 13.69 -2.83 15.93
C ARG A 80 15.15 -3.02 15.53
N LYS A 81 16.08 -2.73 16.45
CA LYS A 81 17.53 -2.92 16.26
C LYS A 81 18.05 -2.37 14.92
N ASN A 82 17.60 -1.16 14.55
CA ASN A 82 17.93 -0.48 13.29
C ASN A 82 17.49 -1.20 12.01
N SER A 83 16.59 -2.17 12.11
CA SER A 83 16.01 -2.89 10.97
C SER A 83 14.50 -2.63 10.89
N VAL A 84 14.01 -2.45 9.66
CA VAL A 84 12.58 -2.42 9.34
C VAL A 84 12.14 -3.85 9.06
N SER A 85 11.06 -4.28 9.70
CA SER A 85 10.42 -5.59 9.47
C SER A 85 9.02 -5.37 8.94
N TYR A 86 8.68 -6.11 7.88
CA TYR A 86 7.38 -6.10 7.22
C TYR A 86 6.70 -7.45 7.47
N ALA A 87 5.58 -7.44 8.19
CA ALA A 87 4.74 -8.62 8.35
C ALA A 87 3.54 -8.50 7.42
N LEU A 88 3.45 -9.38 6.42
CA LEU A 88 2.33 -9.40 5.48
C LEU A 88 1.07 -9.86 6.20
N GLU A 89 -0.02 -9.09 6.07
CA GLU A 89 -1.34 -9.42 6.59
C GLU A 89 -2.22 -10.04 5.49
N GLY A 90 -2.21 -9.41 4.33
CA GLY A 90 -3.10 -9.74 3.23
C GLY A 90 -2.97 -8.71 2.12
N GLY A 91 -4.02 -8.56 1.33
CA GLY A 91 -4.05 -7.60 0.25
C GLY A 91 -5.05 -7.98 -0.83
N CYS A 92 -4.81 -7.44 -2.01
CA CYS A 92 -5.63 -7.73 -3.17
C CYS A 92 -4.81 -7.75 -4.47
N THR A 93 -5.38 -8.36 -5.47
CA THR A 93 -4.91 -8.34 -6.85
C THR A 93 -6.05 -7.84 -7.72
N VAL A 94 -5.81 -6.73 -8.42
CA VAL A 94 -6.78 -6.09 -9.30
C VAL A 94 -6.37 -6.35 -10.75
N TYR A 95 -7.32 -6.83 -11.54
CA TYR A 95 -7.16 -7.12 -12.96
C TYR A 95 -7.85 -6.01 -13.74
N TYR A 96 -7.06 -5.20 -14.42
CA TYR A 96 -7.52 -4.15 -15.30
C TYR A 96 -7.52 -4.65 -16.73
N GLU A 97 -8.67 -4.61 -17.41
CA GLU A 97 -8.78 -4.94 -18.82
C GLU A 97 -8.96 -3.67 -19.65
N PHE A 98 -8.22 -3.57 -20.74
CA PHE A 98 -8.33 -2.45 -21.66
C PHE A 98 -9.30 -2.78 -22.80
N ASP A 99 -10.48 -2.18 -22.80
CA ASP A 99 -11.43 -2.38 -23.89
C ASP A 99 -10.98 -1.59 -25.13
N LYS A 100 -10.43 -2.28 -26.14
CA LYS A 100 -9.92 -1.64 -27.37
C LYS A 100 -11.00 -0.93 -28.18
N GLY A 101 -12.27 -1.31 -28.03
CA GLY A 101 -13.38 -0.69 -28.76
C GLY A 101 -13.76 0.67 -28.18
N SER A 102 -13.79 0.78 -26.85
CA SER A 102 -14.12 2.03 -26.14
C SER A 102 -12.90 2.86 -25.75
N GLY A 103 -11.70 2.29 -25.76
CA GLY A 103 -10.49 2.91 -25.24
C GLY A 103 -10.48 3.05 -23.71
N GLU A 104 -11.39 2.36 -23.02
CA GLU A 104 -11.57 2.46 -21.58
C GLU A 104 -10.81 1.36 -20.83
N ILE A 105 -10.29 1.69 -19.65
CA ILE A 105 -9.77 0.71 -18.70
C ILE A 105 -10.88 0.34 -17.72
N LYS A 106 -11.20 -0.95 -17.61
CA LYS A 106 -12.23 -1.48 -16.71
C LYS A 106 -11.59 -2.41 -15.69
N ILE A 107 -12.13 -2.43 -14.47
CA ILE A 107 -11.77 -3.46 -13.49
C ILE A 107 -12.55 -4.73 -13.87
N ALA A 108 -11.85 -5.75 -14.36
CA ALA A 108 -12.44 -7.01 -14.72
C ALA A 108 -12.67 -7.90 -13.49
N LYS A 109 -11.70 -7.91 -12.56
CA LYS A 109 -11.72 -8.77 -11.38
C LYS A 109 -10.88 -8.17 -10.26
N THR A 110 -11.29 -8.43 -9.02
CA THR A 110 -10.47 -8.20 -7.83
C THR A 110 -10.45 -9.47 -6.99
N ASP A 111 -9.25 -9.99 -6.75
CA ASP A 111 -9.01 -11.12 -5.86
C ASP A 111 -8.46 -10.62 -4.52
N LEU A 112 -9.13 -10.96 -3.43
CA LEU A 112 -8.65 -10.69 -2.07
C LEU A 112 -7.87 -11.90 -1.55
N TRP A 113 -6.82 -11.65 -0.80
CA TRP A 113 -5.99 -12.69 -0.20
C TRP A 113 -5.42 -12.22 1.14
N GLY A 114 -5.11 -13.13 2.05
CA GLY A 114 -4.72 -12.81 3.43
C GLY A 114 -5.27 -13.82 4.43
N ILE A 115 -4.95 -13.61 5.71
CA ILE A 115 -5.45 -14.41 6.83
C ILE A 115 -6.77 -13.84 7.34
#